data_AF-A0A7X5QGY0-F1
#
_entry.id   AF-A0A7X5QGY0-F1
#
_cell.length_a   1.000
_cell.length_b   1.000
_cell.length_c   1.000
_cell.angle_alpha   90.00
_cell.angle_beta   90.00
_cell.angle_gamma   90.00
#
_symmetry.space_group_name_H-M   'P 1'
#
loop_
_entity.id
_entity.type
_entity.pdbx_description
1 polymer ?
#
loop_
_entity_poly.entity_id
_entity_poly.type
_entity_poly.pdbx_seq_one_letter_code
_entity_poly.pdbx_strand_id
1 'polypeptide(L)'
;MAEKLISIKNKPAVNIIAGVTNIKFIRNKTPCKAIIEHGYVSRKRFTVDRMSEWSGDLWAPWISDKYEPNKAIHIYTGRELKPELGVDIWIFQDYWNPPNVNAVKYSINKEFNYDNALEIPGNNRGGGNKTLILELNGDNIDLKMI
;
A
#
# COMPACT_ATOMS: atom_id res chain seq x y z
N MET A 1 46.88 2.93 33.23
CA MET A 1 45.50 3.34 33.59
C MET A 1 44.67 3.11 32.35
N ALA A 2 43.88 2.02 32.31
CA ALA A 2 43.24 1.55 31.09
C ALA A 2 41.83 2.15 30.97
N GLU A 3 41.58 2.88 29.88
CA GLU A 3 40.27 3.43 29.54
C GLU A 3 39.32 2.29 29.13
N LYS A 4 38.16 2.24 29.79
CA LYS A 4 37.15 1.20 29.62
C LYS A 4 36.30 1.56 28.40
N LEU A 5 36.53 0.88 27.29
CA LEU A 5 35.68 0.90 26.10
C LEU A 5 34.25 0.47 26.47
N ILE A 6 33.30 1.40 26.36
CA ILE A 6 31.87 1.11 26.55
C ILE A 6 31.38 0.38 25.29
N SER A 7 31.12 -0.92 25.44
CA SER A 7 30.52 -1.78 24.42
C SER A 7 29.08 -1.34 24.14
N ILE A 8 28.85 -0.71 22.99
CA ILE A 8 27.51 -0.41 22.47
C ILE A 8 26.98 -1.66 21.73
N LYS A 9 26.77 -2.75 22.45
CA LYS A 9 26.02 -3.91 21.94
C LYS A 9 24.99 -4.31 22.97
N ASN A 10 23.81 -3.73 22.84
CA ASN A 10 22.51 -4.32 23.18
C ASN A 10 21.40 -3.29 22.92
N LYS A 11 21.16 -2.98 21.64
CA LYS A 11 19.79 -2.61 21.24
C LYS A 11 19.06 -3.93 21.01
N PRO A 12 17.97 -4.22 21.74
CA PRO A 12 17.16 -5.39 21.42
C PRO A 12 16.69 -5.23 19.97
N ALA A 13 16.91 -6.27 19.16
CA ALA A 13 16.24 -6.39 17.88
C ALA A 13 14.75 -6.38 18.18
N VAL A 14 14.06 -5.29 17.80
CA VAL A 14 12.60 -5.25 17.84
C VAL A 14 12.15 -6.30 16.85
N ASN A 15 11.76 -7.45 17.37
CA ASN A 15 11.23 -8.56 16.59
C ASN A 15 9.82 -8.14 16.16
N ILE A 16 9.72 -7.27 15.14
CA ILE A 16 8.44 -6.96 14.52
C ILE A 16 8.04 -8.25 13.82
N ILE A 17 7.12 -9.00 14.43
CA ILE A 17 6.46 -10.11 13.75
C ILE A 17 5.91 -9.51 12.45
N ALA A 18 6.41 -9.98 11.31
CA ALA A 18 6.00 -9.53 10.00
C ALA A 18 4.53 -9.87 9.78
N GLY A 19 3.63 -9.01 10.25
CA GLY A 19 2.20 -9.15 10.05
C GLY A 19 1.83 -8.77 8.63
N VAL A 20 0.97 -9.57 8.00
CA VAL A 20 0.36 -9.17 6.72
C VAL A 20 -0.65 -8.07 6.99
N THR A 21 -0.62 -7.02 6.19
CA THR A 21 -1.62 -5.95 6.24
C THR A 21 -2.92 -6.45 5.60
N ASN A 22 -4.03 -6.30 6.32
CA ASN A 22 -5.37 -6.50 5.79
C ASN A 22 -6.06 -5.14 5.65
N ILE A 23 -6.34 -4.73 4.42
CA ILE A 23 -7.09 -3.52 4.14
C ILE A 23 -8.57 -3.83 4.37
N LYS A 24 -9.06 -3.50 5.57
CA LYS A 24 -10.44 -3.75 5.98
C LYS A 24 -11.43 -2.76 5.38
N PHE A 25 -10.97 -1.54 5.17
CA PHE A 25 -11.77 -0.45 4.63
C PHE A 25 -11.00 0.29 3.53
N ILE A 26 -11.72 0.68 2.48
CA ILE A 26 -11.23 1.59 1.44
C ILE A 26 -12.19 2.76 1.37
N ARG A 27 -11.70 3.95 1.75
CA ARG A 27 -12.45 5.20 1.68
C ARG A 27 -12.09 5.93 0.40
N ASN A 28 -13.04 6.02 -0.52
CA ASN A 28 -12.90 6.78 -1.75
C ASN A 28 -13.47 8.18 -1.54
N LYS A 29 -12.62 9.15 -1.22
CA LYS A 29 -12.99 10.57 -1.12
C LYS A 29 -12.76 11.33 -2.43
N THR A 30 -12.71 10.62 -3.55
CA THR A 30 -12.57 11.22 -4.88
C THR A 30 -13.95 11.30 -5.54
N PRO A 31 -14.14 12.23 -6.51
CA PRO A 31 -15.38 12.31 -7.28
C PRO A 31 -15.54 11.19 -8.32
N CYS A 32 -14.53 10.32 -8.48
CA CYS A 32 -14.53 9.21 -9.41
C CYS A 32 -14.80 7.89 -8.69
N LYS A 33 -15.32 6.89 -9.42
CA LYS A 33 -15.35 5.51 -8.94
C LYS A 33 -13.94 4.94 -8.94
N ALA A 34 -13.56 4.21 -7.89
CA ALA A 34 -12.32 3.44 -7.84
C ALA A 34 -12.63 1.97 -8.11
N ILE A 35 -11.93 1.36 -9.06
CA ILE A 35 -12.01 -0.07 -9.37
C ILE A 35 -10.77 -0.73 -8.79
N ILE A 36 -10.98 -1.76 -7.96
CA ILE A 36 -9.93 -2.47 -7.24
C ILE A 36 -9.85 -3.87 -7.83
N GLU A 37 -8.65 -4.27 -8.25
CA GLU A 37 -8.33 -5.61 -8.74
C GLU A 37 -7.19 -6.21 -7.92
N HIS A 38 -7.43 -7.38 -7.32
CA HIS A 38 -6.41 -8.12 -6.59
C HIS A 38 -5.85 -9.25 -7.45
N GLY A 39 -4.55 -9.21 -7.75
CA GLY A 39 -3.92 -10.18 -8.64
C GLY A 39 -3.75 -11.60 -8.08
N TYR A 40 -3.41 -11.75 -6.78
CA TYR A 40 -3.17 -13.07 -6.15
C TYR A 40 -4.43 -13.88 -5.78
N VAL A 41 -5.46 -13.25 -5.19
CA VAL A 41 -6.65 -13.96 -4.68
C VAL A 41 -7.76 -13.94 -5.72
N SER A 42 -7.86 -15.01 -6.51
CA SER A 42 -8.99 -15.33 -7.40
C SER A 42 -9.50 -14.19 -8.31
N ARG A 43 -8.63 -13.23 -8.68
CA ARG A 43 -9.02 -11.99 -9.38
C ARG A 43 -10.20 -11.27 -8.70
N LYS A 44 -10.14 -11.11 -7.37
CA LYS A 44 -11.13 -10.32 -6.64
C LYS A 44 -11.17 -8.92 -7.25
N ARG A 45 -12.31 -8.59 -7.85
CA ARG A 45 -12.57 -7.29 -8.46
C ARG A 45 -13.83 -6.69 -7.86
N PHE A 46 -13.74 -5.46 -7.42
CA PHE A 46 -14.89 -4.72 -6.90
C PHE A 46 -14.69 -3.22 -7.13
N THR A 47 -15.78 -2.48 -6.95
CA THR A 47 -15.79 -1.03 -7.13
C THR A 47 -16.10 -0.36 -5.79
N VAL A 48 -15.42 0.75 -5.50
CA VAL A 48 -15.79 1.68 -4.44
C VAL A 48 -16.35 2.91 -5.12
N ASP A 49 -17.65 3.17 -4.93
CA ASP A 49 -18.29 4.33 -5.54
C ASP A 49 -17.66 5.64 -5.02
N ARG A 50 -17.91 6.73 -5.74
CA ARG A 50 -17.45 8.08 -5.36
C ARG A 50 -17.96 8.46 -3.97
N MET A 51 -17.15 9.17 -3.21
CA MET A 51 -17.50 9.66 -1.87
C MET A 51 -18.08 8.58 -0.95
N SER A 52 -17.59 7.35 -1.08
CA SER A 52 -18.12 6.17 -0.40
C SER A 52 -17.02 5.32 0.22
N GLU A 53 -17.41 4.28 0.93
CA GLU A 53 -16.52 3.35 1.61
C GLU A 53 -16.89 1.91 1.23
N TRP A 54 -15.85 1.11 1.00
CA TRP A 54 -15.96 -0.34 0.94
C TRP A 54 -15.40 -0.96 2.21
N SER A 55 -16.00 -2.09 2.64
CA SER A 55 -15.49 -2.91 3.72
C SER A 55 -15.40 -4.38 3.33
N GLY A 56 -14.40 -5.09 3.87
CA GLY A 56 -14.20 -6.51 3.61
C GLY A 56 -12.81 -6.96 4.02
N ASP A 57 -12.33 -8.06 3.44
CA ASP A 57 -10.94 -8.50 3.58
C ASP A 57 -10.19 -8.33 2.27
N LEU A 58 -9.08 -7.61 2.32
CA LEU A 58 -8.20 -7.38 1.19
C LEU A 58 -6.75 -7.38 1.70
N TRP A 59 -6.13 -8.55 1.67
CA TRP A 59 -4.76 -8.74 2.14
C TRP A 59 -3.78 -8.08 1.17
N ALA A 60 -2.89 -7.24 1.69
CA ALA A 60 -1.82 -6.67 0.88
C ALA A 60 -0.83 -7.80 0.50
N PRO A 61 -0.57 -8.02 -0.80
CA PRO A 61 0.31 -9.08 -1.26
C PRO A 61 1.77 -8.77 -0.90
N TRP A 62 2.50 -9.78 -0.43
CA TRP A 62 3.95 -9.68 -0.30
C TRP A 62 4.62 -9.69 -1.68
N ILE A 63 5.46 -8.70 -1.93
CA ILE A 63 6.29 -8.59 -3.13
C ILE A 63 7.72 -8.28 -2.70
N SER A 64 8.68 -9.05 -3.22
CA SER A 64 10.13 -8.85 -2.97
C SER A 64 10.86 -8.16 -4.09
N ASP A 65 10.30 -8.16 -5.31
CA ASP A 65 10.96 -7.62 -6.48
C ASP A 65 9.98 -7.30 -7.63
N LYS A 66 10.52 -6.73 -8.69
CA LYS A 66 9.78 -6.29 -9.88
C LYS A 66 9.21 -7.41 -10.76
N TYR A 67 9.56 -8.67 -10.53
CA TYR A 67 9.13 -9.81 -11.34
C TYR A 67 7.82 -10.43 -10.86
N GLU A 68 7.17 -9.83 -9.85
CA GLU A 68 5.90 -10.29 -9.29
C GLU A 68 4.71 -9.30 -9.46
N PRO A 69 4.59 -8.58 -10.60
CA PRO A 69 3.57 -7.53 -10.77
C PRO A 69 2.14 -8.07 -10.68
N ASN A 70 1.96 -9.33 -11.06
CA ASN A 70 0.68 -10.04 -11.05
C ASN A 70 0.13 -10.29 -9.64
N LYS A 71 0.90 -10.03 -8.57
CA LYS A 71 0.42 -10.18 -7.20
C LYS A 71 -0.26 -8.92 -6.69
N ALA A 72 0.21 -7.75 -7.14
CA ALA A 72 -0.16 -6.43 -6.63
C ALA A 72 -1.67 -6.18 -6.67
N ILE A 73 -2.12 -5.30 -5.78
CA ILE A 73 -3.46 -4.71 -5.87
C ILE A 73 -3.37 -3.55 -6.85
N HIS A 74 -4.18 -3.58 -7.89
CA HIS A 74 -4.31 -2.49 -8.86
C HIS A 74 -5.58 -1.71 -8.55
N ILE A 75 -5.45 -0.41 -8.37
CA ILE A 75 -6.56 0.52 -8.22
C ILE A 75 -6.50 1.49 -9.38
N TYR A 76 -7.60 1.60 -10.10
CA TYR A 76 -7.74 2.60 -11.16
C TYR A 76 -9.07 3.32 -11.08
N THR A 77 -9.07 4.59 -11.43
CA THR A 77 -10.26 5.43 -11.40
C THR A 77 -10.99 5.40 -12.74
N GLY A 78 -12.32 5.33 -12.68
CA GLY A 78 -13.16 5.42 -13.87
C GLY A 78 -13.06 6.82 -14.50
N ARG A 79 -12.82 6.88 -15.82
CA ARG A 79 -12.66 8.12 -16.61
C ARG A 79 -13.99 8.86 -16.88
N GLU A 80 -15.07 8.52 -16.18
CA GLU A 80 -16.44 8.93 -16.52
C GLU A 80 -16.71 10.42 -16.29
N LEU A 81 -16.13 11.03 -15.23
CA LEU A 81 -16.43 12.42 -14.86
C LEU A 81 -15.26 13.38 -15.10
N LYS A 82 -14.03 12.89 -14.99
CA LYS A 82 -12.78 13.63 -15.18
C LYS A 82 -11.73 12.70 -15.78
N PRO A 83 -11.64 12.58 -17.11
CA PRO A 83 -10.66 11.72 -17.77
C PRO A 83 -9.20 12.00 -17.35
N GLU A 84 -8.91 13.25 -17.00
CA GLU A 84 -7.64 13.73 -16.47
C GLU A 84 -7.28 13.16 -15.09
N LEU A 85 -8.27 12.70 -14.33
CA LEU A 85 -8.08 12.02 -13.04
C LEU A 85 -7.93 10.50 -13.19
N GLY A 86 -7.85 9.99 -14.41
CA GLY A 86 -7.56 8.58 -14.68
C GLY A 86 -6.15 8.23 -14.21
N VAL A 87 -6.06 7.52 -13.09
CA VAL A 87 -4.78 7.10 -12.51
C VAL A 87 -4.74 5.58 -12.34
N ASP A 88 -3.55 5.03 -12.43
CA ASP A 88 -3.24 3.63 -12.17
C ASP A 88 -2.33 3.57 -10.94
N ILE A 89 -2.84 2.98 -9.86
CA ILE A 89 -2.17 2.88 -8.57
C ILE A 89 -1.94 1.41 -8.28
N TRP A 90 -0.70 1.04 -8.01
CA TRP A 90 -0.31 -0.31 -7.62
C TRP A 90 0.05 -0.32 -6.14
N ILE A 91 -0.49 -1.27 -5.36
CA ILE A 91 -0.27 -1.38 -3.92
C ILE A 91 0.20 -2.79 -3.58
N PHE A 92 1.22 -2.86 -2.71
CA PHE A 92 1.79 -4.12 -2.22
C PHE A 92 2.50 -3.93 -0.88
N GLN A 93 2.79 -5.02 -0.19
CA GLN A 93 3.59 -5.02 1.04
C GLN A 93 5.00 -5.50 0.74
N ASP A 94 5.99 -4.64 1.01
CA ASP A 94 7.41 -4.91 0.77
C ASP A 94 8.06 -5.45 2.05
N TYR A 95 8.47 -6.73 2.02
CA TYR A 95 9.24 -7.37 3.09
C TYR A 95 10.75 -7.27 2.91
N TRP A 96 11.19 -6.88 1.71
CA TRP A 96 12.58 -6.95 1.29
C TRP A 96 13.32 -5.62 1.47
N ASN A 97 12.69 -4.48 1.19
CA ASN A 97 13.35 -3.18 1.15
C ASN A 97 12.58 -2.03 1.85
N PRO A 98 13.02 -1.54 3.02
CA PRO A 98 14.08 -2.08 3.87
C PRO A 98 13.66 -3.41 4.52
N PRO A 99 14.62 -4.34 4.74
CA PRO A 99 14.31 -5.67 5.25
C PRO A 99 13.65 -5.60 6.62
N ASN A 100 12.65 -6.46 6.85
CA ASN A 100 11.88 -6.58 8.09
C ASN A 100 11.01 -5.37 8.47
N VAL A 101 10.85 -4.38 7.59
CA VAL A 101 9.97 -3.22 7.84
C VAL A 101 8.54 -3.50 7.38
N ASN A 102 8.36 -4.35 6.36
CA ASN A 102 7.07 -4.85 5.92
C ASN A 102 6.09 -3.72 5.58
N ALA A 103 6.60 -2.66 4.97
CA ALA A 103 5.85 -1.45 4.67
C ALA A 103 4.92 -1.69 3.48
N VAL A 104 3.69 -1.19 3.59
CA VAL A 104 2.82 -1.09 2.42
C VAL A 104 3.29 0.08 1.56
N LYS A 105 3.56 -0.21 0.30
CA LYS A 105 4.05 0.71 -0.71
C LYS A 105 3.06 0.87 -1.85
N TYR A 106 3.27 1.92 -2.62
CA TYR A 106 2.52 2.19 -3.83
C TYR A 106 3.38 2.77 -4.96
N SER A 107 2.91 2.60 -6.19
CA SER A 107 3.42 3.32 -7.36
C SER A 107 2.26 3.82 -8.21
N ILE A 108 2.34 5.07 -8.71
CA ILE A 108 1.34 5.64 -9.61
C ILE A 108 1.92 5.62 -11.02
N ASN A 109 1.54 4.62 -11.81
CA ASN A 109 2.04 4.40 -13.17
C ASN A 109 1.08 3.47 -13.91
N LYS A 110 1.00 3.60 -15.23
CA LYS A 110 0.21 2.70 -16.09
C LYS A 110 0.61 1.23 -15.91
N GLU A 111 1.88 0.97 -15.62
CA GLU A 111 2.43 -0.36 -15.35
C GLU A 111 3.02 -0.42 -13.95
N PHE A 112 3.05 -1.61 -13.37
CA PHE A 112 3.63 -1.85 -12.04
C PHE A 112 5.11 -1.45 -11.99
N ASN A 113 5.51 -0.70 -10.96
CA ASN A 113 6.90 -0.33 -10.71
C ASN A 113 7.28 -0.54 -9.24
N TYR A 114 8.14 -1.52 -8.99
CA TYR A 114 8.68 -1.81 -7.67
C TYR A 114 9.81 -0.86 -7.25
N ASP A 115 10.76 -0.60 -8.16
CA ASP A 115 12.02 0.09 -7.86
C ASP A 115 11.80 1.54 -7.39
N ASN A 116 10.76 2.21 -7.90
CA ASN A 116 10.40 3.58 -7.53
C ASN A 116 9.15 3.66 -6.64
N ALA A 117 8.74 2.55 -6.02
CA ALA A 117 7.57 2.55 -5.17
C ALA A 117 7.82 3.34 -3.87
N LEU A 118 6.86 4.18 -3.50
CA LEU A 118 6.87 4.98 -2.29
C LEU A 118 6.12 4.27 -1.18
N GLU A 119 6.48 4.52 0.08
CA GLU A 119 5.68 4.06 1.21
C GLU A 119 4.35 4.83 1.28
N ILE A 120 3.23 4.13 1.47
CA ILE A 120 1.94 4.80 1.72
C ILE A 120 2.07 5.60 3.03
N PRO A 121 1.78 6.91 3.04
CA PRO A 121 1.82 7.71 4.26
C PRO A 121 0.91 7.19 5.37
N GLY A 122 1.36 7.26 6.62
CA GLY A 122 0.58 6.91 7.81
C GLY A 122 0.93 5.55 8.41
N ASN A 123 -0.08 4.80 8.86
CA ASN A 123 0.07 3.53 9.58
C ASN A 123 0.27 2.34 8.63
N ASN A 124 1.33 2.37 7.82
CA ASN A 124 1.57 1.41 6.75
C ASN A 124 2.46 0.22 7.12
N ARG A 125 2.83 0.05 8.40
CA ARG A 125 3.76 -0.98 8.89
C ARG A 125 3.12 -1.82 10.00
N GLY A 126 3.80 -2.92 10.37
CA GLY A 126 3.40 -3.80 11.48
C GLY A 126 2.22 -4.72 11.17
N GLY A 127 1.70 -4.71 9.94
CA GLY A 127 0.58 -5.55 9.53
C GLY A 127 -0.74 -5.24 10.23
N GLY A 128 -1.66 -6.20 10.16
CA GLY A 128 -2.97 -6.12 10.80
C GLY A 128 -3.99 -5.33 9.99
N ASN A 129 -5.12 -5.05 10.62
CA ASN A 129 -6.24 -4.38 9.97
C ASN A 129 -5.98 -2.89 9.81
N LYS A 130 -6.09 -2.39 8.57
CA LYS A 130 -5.88 -0.99 8.20
C LYS A 130 -7.03 -0.46 7.36
N THR A 131 -7.13 0.87 7.30
CA THR A 131 -7.97 1.57 6.32
C THR A 131 -7.10 2.29 5.30
N LEU A 132 -7.39 2.08 4.02
CA LEU A 132 -6.82 2.86 2.93
C LEU A 132 -7.75 4.03 2.58
N ILE A 133 -7.20 5.22 2.45
CA ILE A 133 -7.92 6.43 2.04
C ILE A 133 -7.35 6.88 0.69
N LEU A 134 -8.24 7.11 -0.27
CA LEU A 134 -7.95 7.82 -1.52
C LEU A 134 -8.56 9.21 -1.41
N GLU A 135 -7.76 10.25 -1.55
CA GLU A 135 -8.18 11.64 -1.38
C GLU A 135 -7.74 12.49 -2.56
N LEU A 136 -8.65 13.29 -3.12
CA LEU A 136 -8.31 14.21 -4.19
C LEU A 136 -7.59 15.44 -3.61
N ASN A 137 -6.40 15.74 -4.10
CA ASN A 137 -5.61 16.91 -3.73
C ASN A 137 -5.15 17.64 -5.00
N GLY A 138 -5.85 18.73 -5.33
CA GLY A 138 -5.75 19.37 -6.64
C GLY A 138 -6.17 18.40 -7.74
N ASP A 139 -5.24 18.10 -8.65
CA ASP A 139 -5.44 17.15 -9.75
C ASP A 139 -4.84 15.76 -9.47
N ASN A 140 -4.29 15.54 -8.26
CA ASN A 140 -3.69 14.27 -7.86
C ASN A 140 -4.56 13.49 -6.87
N ILE A 141 -4.37 12.17 -6.83
CA ILE A 141 -4.97 11.32 -5.80
C ILE A 141 -3.87 10.93 -4.81
N ASP A 142 -4.01 11.42 -3.59
CA ASP A 142 -3.15 11.07 -2.47
C ASP A 142 -3.66 9.82 -1.76
N LEU A 143 -2.72 9.03 -1.26
CA LEU A 143 -3.00 7.84 -0.45
C LEU A 143 -2.66 8.09 1.01
N LYS A 144 -3.44 7.51 1.90
CA LYS A 144 -3.12 7.45 3.34
C LYS A 144 -3.59 6.15 3.94
N MET A 145 -2.78 5.59 4.83
CA MET A 145 -3.13 4.44 5.65
C MET A 145 -3.33 4.85 7.10
N ILE A 146 -4.39 4.36 7.73
CA ILE A 146 -4.67 4.54 9.17
C ILE A 146 -4.90 3.19 9.85
#